data_AF-A0A3S9PPR7-F1
#
_entry.id   AF-A0A3S9PPR7-F1
#
_cell.length_a   1.000
_cell.length_b   1.000
_cell.length_c   1.000
_cell.angle_alpha   90.00
_cell.angle_beta   90.00
_cell.angle_gamma   90.00
#
_symmetry.space_group_name_H-M   'P 1'
#
loop_
_entity.id
_entity.type
_entity.pdbx_description
1 polymer ?
#
loop_
_entity_poly.entity_id
_entity_poly.type
_entity_poly.pdbx_seq_one_letter_code
_entity_poly.pdbx_strand_id
1 'polypeptide(L)'
;MLITPRPGADRKNIRQALSGVHTTAMNLRRPYGSAFEGLLAYLEWATESARMLRSQISDRDLDQLVFTDRYRALLGSCGTLAGTAQQRLVNGLVQLEVAERIEAFEAAVAALDTRIGRWSQREVFVVADSSFYIQNEVKLADVDLHEVLDVPRWQFVRLLFPIVVVDELDDLKDASKQRARWRAAHTLGLLDGVLKGDTHGVLHEGEHTVQDGETRGRVNVEIILDPPGHVRLDRPDVEIIDRMVAIQGLAGRDVRLLTCDTSQHTRGRAAGLRVTKVATKDPGDEPDWSAPDRSGSGVRAQRRARQAETEAPTAS
;
A
#
# COMPACT_ATOMS: atom_id res chain seq x y z
N MET A 1 8.93 -14.07 -5.34
CA MET A 1 9.42 -13.37 -4.13
C MET A 1 9.10 -11.88 -4.28
N LEU A 2 8.69 -11.18 -3.23
CA LEU A 2 8.23 -9.78 -3.33
C LEU A 2 9.26 -8.84 -2.70
N ILE A 3 9.96 -8.07 -3.54
CA ILE A 3 10.91 -7.06 -3.06
C ILE A 3 10.17 -5.91 -2.39
N THR A 4 10.63 -5.52 -1.21
CA THR A 4 10.17 -4.39 -0.42
C THR A 4 11.20 -3.27 -0.49
N PRO A 5 10.95 -2.21 -1.27
CA PRO A 5 11.82 -1.04 -1.33
C PRO A 5 12.01 -0.40 0.04
N ARG A 6 13.20 0.14 0.32
CA ARG A 6 13.34 1.09 1.43
C ARG A 6 12.70 2.44 1.07
N PRO A 7 12.24 3.22 2.07
CA PRO A 7 11.75 4.58 1.85
C PRO A 7 12.77 5.41 1.06
N GLY A 8 12.32 6.05 -0.02
CA GLY A 8 13.17 6.88 -0.90
C GLY A 8 13.98 6.11 -1.95
N ALA A 9 13.92 4.78 -1.98
CA ALA A 9 14.58 3.99 -3.03
C ALA A 9 13.82 4.11 -4.36
N ASP A 10 14.55 4.41 -5.43
CA ASP A 10 13.98 4.51 -6.78
C ASP A 10 13.88 3.13 -7.44
N ARG A 11 12.72 2.82 -8.02
CA ARG A 11 12.47 1.53 -8.67
C ARG A 11 13.46 1.16 -9.77
N LYS A 12 13.99 2.12 -10.53
CA LYS A 12 14.98 1.86 -11.58
C LYS A 12 16.32 1.50 -10.95
N ASN A 13 16.71 2.19 -9.87
CA ASN A 13 17.92 1.87 -9.12
C ASN A 13 17.83 0.48 -8.48
N ILE A 14 16.69 0.13 -7.89
CA ILE A 14 16.44 -1.23 -7.34
C ILE A 14 16.57 -2.27 -8.45
N ARG A 15 15.89 -2.07 -9.58
CA ARG A 15 15.95 -2.98 -10.73
C ARG A 15 17.37 -3.13 -11.23
N GLN A 16 18.09 -2.03 -11.43
CA GLN A 16 19.48 -2.03 -11.90
C GLN A 16 20.40 -2.76 -10.91
N ALA A 17 20.26 -2.52 -9.61
CA ALA A 17 21.05 -3.19 -8.58
C ALA A 17 20.78 -4.70 -8.56
N LEU A 18 19.51 -5.12 -8.57
CA LEU A 18 19.13 -6.53 -8.62
C LEU A 18 19.63 -7.22 -9.90
N SER A 19 19.49 -6.58 -11.07
CA SER A 19 20.01 -7.11 -12.33
C SER A 19 21.53 -7.21 -12.32
N GLY A 20 22.24 -6.22 -11.77
CA GLY A 20 23.70 -6.25 -11.64
C GLY A 20 24.19 -7.37 -10.71
N VAL A 21 23.51 -7.57 -9.57
CA VAL A 21 23.79 -8.67 -8.64
C VAL A 21 23.50 -10.03 -9.30
N HIS A 22 22.40 -10.15 -10.04
CA HIS A 22 22.09 -11.35 -10.81
C HIS A 22 23.18 -11.67 -11.85
N THR A 23 23.62 -10.68 -12.63
CA THR A 23 24.70 -10.86 -13.61
C THR A 23 26.01 -11.29 -12.96
N THR A 24 26.38 -10.69 -11.83
CA THR A 24 27.60 -11.09 -11.11
C THR A 24 27.48 -12.48 -10.48
N ALA A 25 26.27 -12.89 -10.05
CA ALA A 25 26.01 -14.26 -9.60
C ALA A 25 26.16 -15.27 -10.74
N MET A 26 25.67 -14.96 -11.95
CA MET A 26 25.87 -15.81 -13.13
C MET A 26 27.36 -16.04 -13.44
N ASN A 27 28.19 -15.00 -13.25
CA ASN A 27 29.64 -15.09 -13.44
C ASN A 27 30.32 -16.05 -12.44
N LEU A 28 29.68 -16.36 -11.30
CA LEU A 28 30.20 -17.34 -10.35
C LEU A 28 30.13 -18.78 -10.88
N ARG A 29 29.39 -19.07 -11.96
CA ARG A 29 29.34 -20.42 -12.57
C ARG A 29 30.61 -20.81 -13.33
N ARG A 30 31.58 -19.91 -13.44
CA ARG A 30 32.88 -20.19 -14.07
C ARG A 30 33.63 -21.30 -13.31
N PRO A 31 34.52 -22.05 -13.99
CA PRO A 31 35.40 -22.99 -13.29
C PRO A 31 36.40 -22.24 -12.40
N TYR A 32 36.70 -22.83 -11.24
CA TYR A 32 37.72 -22.36 -10.30
C TYR A 32 38.86 -23.35 -10.19
N GLY A 33 40.06 -22.88 -9.85
CA GLY A 33 41.23 -23.73 -9.64
C GLY A 33 41.13 -24.59 -8.38
N SER A 34 40.35 -24.17 -7.39
CA SER A 34 40.06 -24.95 -6.19
C SER A 34 38.67 -24.68 -5.62
N ALA A 35 38.18 -25.60 -4.78
CA ALA A 35 36.90 -25.41 -4.09
C ALA A 35 36.94 -24.24 -3.08
N PHE A 36 38.11 -23.99 -2.49
CA PHE A 36 38.31 -22.86 -1.59
C PHE A 36 38.23 -21.52 -2.33
N GLU A 37 38.83 -21.44 -3.53
CA GLU A 37 38.73 -20.25 -4.39
C GLU A 37 37.27 -19.96 -4.79
N GLY A 38 36.52 -20.99 -5.18
CA GLY A 38 35.08 -20.84 -5.49
C GLY A 38 34.24 -20.42 -4.27
N LEU A 39 34.52 -20.99 -3.10
CA LEU A 39 33.88 -20.60 -1.85
C LEU A 39 34.16 -19.13 -1.50
N LEU A 40 35.42 -18.70 -1.57
CA LEU A 40 35.81 -17.32 -1.29
C LEU A 40 35.15 -16.34 -2.26
N ALA A 41 35.16 -16.64 -3.55
CA ALA A 41 34.51 -15.83 -4.58
C ALA A 41 33.00 -15.68 -4.32
N TYR A 42 32.32 -16.74 -3.88
CA TYR A 42 30.91 -16.69 -3.49
C TYR A 42 30.68 -15.82 -2.23
N LEU A 43 31.51 -15.96 -1.19
CA LEU A 43 31.36 -15.17 0.04
C LEU A 43 31.65 -13.68 -0.17
N GLU A 44 32.64 -13.36 -1.02
CA GLU A 44 32.93 -12.00 -1.48
C GLU A 44 31.75 -11.42 -2.26
N TRP A 45 31.21 -12.18 -3.23
CA TRP A 45 30.02 -11.78 -3.97
C TRP A 45 28.84 -11.51 -3.05
N ALA A 46 28.59 -12.36 -2.05
CA ALA A 46 27.49 -12.17 -1.11
C ALA A 46 27.65 -10.86 -0.30
N THR A 47 28.86 -10.58 0.18
CA THR A 47 29.16 -9.36 0.94
C THR A 47 28.98 -8.10 0.08
N GLU A 48 29.50 -8.11 -1.14
CA GLU A 48 29.39 -6.99 -2.07
C GLU A 48 27.96 -6.77 -2.54
N SER A 49 27.23 -7.85 -2.85
CA SER A 49 25.81 -7.81 -3.22
C SER A 49 24.96 -7.20 -2.12
N ALA A 50 25.19 -7.60 -0.87
CA ALA A 50 24.49 -7.02 0.27
C ALA A 50 24.82 -5.54 0.44
N ARG A 51 26.07 -5.12 0.22
CA ARG A 51 26.47 -3.70 0.26
C ARG A 51 25.71 -2.88 -0.78
N MET A 52 25.57 -3.38 -2.01
CA MET A 52 24.83 -2.71 -3.08
C MET A 52 23.32 -2.62 -2.81
N LEU A 53 22.74 -3.66 -2.21
CA LEU A 53 21.29 -3.77 -2.01
C LEU A 53 20.80 -3.16 -0.70
N ARG A 54 21.66 -3.00 0.32
CA ARG A 54 21.27 -2.57 1.67
C ARG A 54 20.52 -1.24 1.72
N SER A 55 20.88 -0.28 0.86
CA SER A 55 20.18 1.01 0.81
C SER A 55 18.89 0.98 -0.01
N GLN A 56 18.65 -0.10 -0.76
CA GLN A 56 17.59 -0.19 -1.77
C GLN A 56 16.41 -1.05 -1.30
N ILE A 57 16.68 -2.16 -0.61
CA ILE A 57 15.67 -3.15 -0.19
C ILE A 57 15.69 -3.39 1.32
N SER A 58 14.61 -3.98 1.83
CA SER A 58 14.47 -4.32 3.25
C SER A 58 15.52 -5.35 3.71
N ASP A 59 15.87 -5.34 5.01
CA ASP A 59 16.81 -6.32 5.58
C ASP A 59 16.27 -7.76 5.46
N ARG A 60 14.94 -7.92 5.55
CA ARG A 60 14.28 -9.21 5.32
C ARG A 60 14.52 -9.74 3.91
N ASP A 61 14.46 -8.89 2.89
CA ASP A 61 14.71 -9.30 1.52
C ASP A 61 16.19 -9.63 1.30
N LEU A 62 17.12 -8.92 1.95
CA LEU A 62 18.55 -9.25 1.94
C LEU A 62 18.82 -10.63 2.54
N ASP A 63 18.18 -10.95 3.67
CA ASP A 63 18.33 -12.25 4.32
C ASP A 63 17.81 -13.38 3.43
N GLN A 64 16.70 -13.16 2.72
CA GLN A 64 16.14 -14.14 1.80
C GLN A 64 16.95 -14.31 0.51
N LEU A 65 17.55 -13.22 0.00
CA LEU A 65 18.28 -13.23 -1.26
C LEU A 65 19.77 -13.55 -1.13
N VAL A 66 20.39 -13.21 -0.01
CA VAL A 66 21.85 -13.24 0.13
C VAL A 66 22.27 -14.00 1.37
N PHE A 67 21.77 -13.61 2.55
CA PHE A 67 22.24 -14.16 3.83
C PHE A 67 21.46 -15.39 4.29
N THR A 68 21.37 -16.39 3.43
CA THR A 68 20.63 -17.62 3.70
C THR A 68 21.32 -18.48 4.76
N ASP A 69 20.61 -19.49 5.28
CA ASP A 69 21.20 -20.42 6.25
C ASP A 69 22.40 -21.18 5.68
N ARG A 70 22.37 -21.49 4.37
CA ARG A 70 23.51 -22.11 3.70
C ARG A 70 24.69 -21.16 3.56
N TYR A 71 24.45 -19.88 3.26
CA TYR A 71 25.50 -18.85 3.32
C TYR A 71 26.17 -18.83 4.71
N ARG A 72 25.38 -18.80 5.78
CA ARG A 72 25.90 -18.76 7.16
C ARG A 72 26.72 -20.01 7.49
N ALA A 73 26.25 -21.19 7.07
CA ALA A 73 26.98 -22.45 7.26
C ALA A 73 28.30 -22.49 6.48
N LEU A 74 28.30 -22.02 5.23
CA LEU A 74 29.50 -21.92 4.39
C LEU A 74 30.52 -20.92 4.97
N LEU A 75 30.05 -19.75 5.44
CA LEU A 75 30.88 -18.75 6.09
C LEU A 75 31.54 -19.30 7.37
N GLY A 76 30.74 -19.94 8.24
CA GLY A 76 31.25 -20.55 9.48
C GLY A 76 32.25 -21.68 9.24
N SER A 77 32.17 -22.34 8.09
CA SER A 77 33.05 -23.45 7.71
C SER A 77 34.22 -23.04 6.81
N CYS A 78 34.33 -21.76 6.44
CA CYS A 78 35.32 -21.27 5.48
C CYS A 78 36.77 -21.54 5.91
N GLY A 79 37.05 -21.65 7.21
CA GLY A 79 38.39 -21.99 7.72
C GLY A 79 38.70 -23.49 7.80
N THR A 80 37.69 -24.36 7.77
CA THR A 80 37.84 -25.81 8.01
C THR A 80 37.70 -26.66 6.75
N LEU A 81 37.24 -26.07 5.64
CA LEU A 81 36.93 -26.75 4.39
C LEU A 81 38.06 -26.72 3.33
N ALA A 82 39.29 -26.39 3.73
CA ALA A 82 40.43 -26.24 2.81
C ALA A 82 41.12 -27.57 2.39
N GLY A 83 40.62 -28.73 2.85
CA GLY A 83 41.21 -30.04 2.55
C GLY A 83 40.86 -30.59 1.17
N THR A 84 41.76 -31.37 0.57
CA THR A 84 41.59 -31.99 -0.76
C THR A 84 40.46 -33.03 -0.81
N ALA A 85 40.23 -33.77 0.30
CA ALA A 85 39.18 -34.77 0.40
C ALA A 85 37.77 -34.17 0.36
N GLN A 86 37.61 -32.92 0.81
CA GLN A 86 36.33 -32.23 0.92
C GLN A 86 35.98 -31.39 -0.32
N GLN A 87 36.92 -31.22 -1.27
CA GLN A 87 36.74 -30.33 -2.42
C GLN A 87 35.48 -30.62 -3.23
N ARG A 88 35.15 -31.89 -3.47
CA ARG A 88 33.95 -32.27 -4.24
C ARG A 88 32.66 -31.84 -3.53
N LEU A 89 32.60 -32.05 -2.21
CA LEU A 89 31.43 -31.68 -1.40
C LEU A 89 31.27 -30.16 -1.35
N VAL A 90 32.35 -29.43 -1.08
CA VAL A 90 32.35 -27.96 -1.02
C VAL A 90 31.94 -27.36 -2.36
N ASN A 91 32.50 -27.86 -3.47
CA ASN A 91 32.11 -27.45 -4.81
C ASN A 91 30.62 -27.69 -5.06
N GLY A 92 30.09 -28.85 -4.68
CA GLY A 92 28.67 -29.15 -4.83
C GLY A 92 27.78 -28.20 -4.04
N LEU A 93 28.13 -27.89 -2.78
CA LEU A 93 27.38 -26.96 -1.94
C LEU A 93 27.41 -25.53 -2.47
N VAL A 94 28.58 -25.04 -2.88
CA VAL A 94 28.73 -23.70 -3.47
C VAL A 94 27.98 -23.60 -4.80
N GLN A 95 28.08 -24.61 -5.67
CA GLN A 95 27.37 -24.61 -6.96
C GLN A 95 25.85 -24.63 -6.78
N LEU A 96 25.35 -25.45 -5.84
CA LEU A 96 23.92 -25.49 -5.52
C LEU A 96 23.44 -24.14 -4.98
N GLU A 97 24.18 -23.56 -4.04
CA GLU A 97 23.88 -22.24 -3.49
C GLU A 97 23.86 -21.16 -4.58
N VAL A 98 24.89 -21.09 -5.42
CA VAL A 98 24.95 -20.15 -6.54
C VAL A 98 23.78 -20.34 -7.50
N ALA A 99 23.42 -21.58 -7.84
CA ALA A 99 22.29 -21.86 -8.72
C ALA A 99 20.96 -21.35 -8.12
N GLU A 100 20.68 -21.68 -6.86
CA GLU A 100 19.47 -21.19 -6.18
C GLU A 100 19.45 -19.67 -6.02
N ARG A 101 20.60 -19.03 -5.83
CA ARG A 101 20.68 -17.56 -5.78
C ARG A 101 20.40 -16.93 -7.14
N ILE A 102 20.92 -17.49 -8.22
CA ILE A 102 20.60 -17.04 -9.58
C ILE A 102 19.08 -17.11 -9.81
N GLU A 103 18.45 -18.25 -9.54
CA GLU A 103 17.00 -18.43 -9.69
C GLU A 103 16.20 -17.46 -8.79
N ALA A 104 16.63 -17.26 -7.54
CA ALA A 104 15.96 -16.34 -6.62
C ALA A 104 16.04 -14.88 -7.10
N PHE A 105 17.21 -14.45 -7.61
CA PHE A 105 17.38 -13.11 -8.16
C PHE A 105 16.62 -12.93 -9.48
N GLU A 106 16.59 -13.93 -10.36
CA GLU A 106 15.79 -13.91 -11.58
C GLU A 106 14.29 -13.75 -11.25
N ALA A 107 13.78 -14.57 -10.33
CA ALA A 107 12.40 -14.49 -9.86
C ALA A 107 12.08 -13.14 -9.19
N ALA A 108 13.04 -12.56 -8.46
CA ALA A 108 12.90 -11.25 -7.83
C ALA A 108 12.84 -10.11 -8.87
N VAL A 109 13.71 -10.14 -9.88
CA VAL A 109 13.71 -9.17 -10.99
C VAL A 109 12.41 -9.28 -11.78
N ALA A 110 11.99 -10.49 -12.14
CA ALA A 110 10.74 -10.72 -12.87
C ALA A 110 9.52 -10.21 -12.08
N ALA A 111 9.44 -10.52 -10.78
CA ALA A 111 8.36 -10.04 -9.92
C ALA A 111 8.37 -8.51 -9.76
N LEU A 112 9.55 -7.89 -9.69
CA LEU A 112 9.69 -6.43 -9.67
C LEU A 112 9.23 -5.82 -11.00
N ASP A 113 9.62 -6.38 -12.14
CA ASP A 113 9.23 -5.90 -13.46
C ASP A 113 7.71 -6.02 -13.68
N THR A 114 7.08 -7.11 -13.24
CA THR A 114 5.61 -7.23 -13.23
C THR A 114 4.96 -6.11 -12.41
N ARG A 115 5.50 -5.81 -11.21
CA ARG A 115 4.99 -4.73 -10.35
C ARG A 115 5.19 -3.36 -11.00
N ILE A 116 6.39 -3.08 -11.51
CA ILE A 116 6.68 -1.82 -12.23
C ILE A 116 5.73 -1.67 -13.41
N GLY A 117 5.50 -2.74 -14.17
CA GLY A 117 4.56 -2.77 -15.30
C GLY A 117 3.14 -2.41 -14.88
N ARG A 118 2.62 -3.02 -13.79
CA ARG A 118 1.29 -2.71 -13.22
C ARG A 118 1.13 -1.21 -12.92
N TRP A 119 2.18 -0.56 -12.44
CA TRP A 119 2.15 0.85 -12.03
C TRP A 119 2.57 1.86 -13.11
N SER A 120 2.94 1.40 -14.32
CA SER A 120 3.46 2.25 -15.39
C SER A 120 2.38 2.79 -16.35
N GLN A 121 1.10 2.47 -16.12
CA GLN A 121 0.00 2.97 -16.93
C GLN A 121 -0.18 4.49 -16.79
N ARG A 122 -0.70 5.18 -17.82
CA ARG A 122 -0.84 6.65 -17.85
C ARG A 122 -2.09 7.16 -17.12
N GLU A 123 -2.34 6.64 -15.93
CA GLU A 123 -3.50 7.00 -15.11
C GLU A 123 -3.07 7.84 -13.91
N VAL A 124 -3.96 8.64 -13.33
CA VAL A 124 -3.73 9.28 -12.03
C VAL A 124 -4.06 8.28 -10.94
N PHE A 125 -3.10 7.98 -10.07
CA PHE A 125 -3.30 7.08 -8.93
C PHE A 125 -3.81 7.87 -7.73
N VAL A 126 -4.93 7.39 -7.18
CA VAL A 126 -5.64 8.04 -6.08
C VAL A 126 -5.94 7.00 -5.03
N VAL A 127 -5.72 7.34 -3.76
CA VAL A 127 -6.19 6.57 -2.61
C VAL A 127 -7.08 7.49 -1.81
N ALA A 128 -8.29 7.06 -1.50
CA ALA A 128 -9.13 7.76 -0.54
C ALA A 128 -9.18 6.99 0.77
N ASP A 129 -9.13 7.71 1.89
CA ASP A 129 -9.32 7.10 3.21
C ASP A 129 -10.81 6.86 3.50
N SER A 130 -11.11 6.16 4.59
CA SER A 130 -12.49 5.94 5.04
C SER A 130 -13.24 7.26 5.25
N SER A 131 -12.55 8.32 5.70
CA SER A 131 -13.17 9.64 5.94
C SER A 131 -13.81 10.23 4.68
N PHE A 132 -13.20 10.07 3.50
CA PHE A 132 -13.77 10.52 2.24
C PHE A 132 -15.12 9.84 1.97
N TYR A 133 -15.18 8.50 2.05
CA TYR A 133 -16.41 7.77 1.73
C TYR A 133 -17.56 8.07 2.70
N ILE A 134 -17.24 8.40 3.96
CA ILE A 134 -18.23 8.63 5.01
C ILE A 134 -18.70 10.09 5.06
N GLN A 135 -17.76 11.03 4.94
CA GLN A 135 -18.01 12.44 5.21
C GLN A 135 -18.29 13.25 3.94
N ASN A 136 -17.83 12.80 2.77
CA ASN A 136 -18.12 13.49 1.52
C ASN A 136 -19.64 13.61 1.31
N GLU A 137 -20.07 14.76 0.79
CA GLU A 137 -21.47 15.04 0.57
C GLU A 137 -22.04 14.14 -0.53
N VAL A 138 -21.29 14.00 -1.62
CA VAL A 138 -21.63 13.15 -2.76
C VAL A 138 -21.17 11.71 -2.50
N LYS A 139 -21.90 10.72 -3.00
CA LYS A 139 -21.54 9.29 -2.85
C LYS A 139 -20.48 8.91 -3.87
N LEU A 140 -19.73 7.84 -3.62
CA LEU A 140 -18.72 7.37 -4.56
C LEU A 140 -19.29 7.08 -5.96
N ALA A 141 -20.51 6.57 -6.07
CA ALA A 141 -21.16 6.30 -7.35
C ALA A 141 -21.46 7.57 -8.18
N ASP A 142 -21.59 8.72 -7.51
CA ASP A 142 -22.09 9.95 -8.11
C ASP A 142 -21.01 11.06 -8.16
N VAL A 143 -19.87 10.86 -7.49
CA VAL A 143 -18.84 11.89 -7.34
C VAL A 143 -18.02 12.04 -8.62
N ASP A 144 -17.85 13.27 -9.08
CA ASP A 144 -16.89 13.55 -10.14
C ASP A 144 -15.47 13.61 -9.58
N LEU A 145 -14.75 12.48 -9.67
CA LEU A 145 -13.37 12.41 -9.22
C LEU A 145 -12.46 13.38 -9.98
N HIS A 146 -12.74 13.68 -11.25
CA HIS A 146 -11.91 14.63 -12.01
C HIS A 146 -11.99 16.04 -11.44
N GLU A 147 -13.20 16.47 -11.09
CA GLU A 147 -13.45 17.75 -10.43
C GLU A 147 -12.84 17.78 -9.02
N VAL A 148 -13.10 16.76 -8.20
CA VAL A 148 -12.57 16.68 -6.83
C VAL A 148 -11.05 16.70 -6.81
N LEU A 149 -10.42 16.01 -7.76
CA LEU A 149 -8.97 15.95 -7.83
C LEU A 149 -8.36 17.18 -8.51
N ASP A 150 -9.13 18.04 -9.16
CA ASP A 150 -8.61 19.11 -10.02
C ASP A 150 -7.64 18.54 -11.08
N VAL A 151 -8.14 17.59 -11.87
CA VAL A 151 -7.43 17.01 -13.02
C VAL A 151 -8.27 17.13 -14.29
N PRO A 152 -7.63 17.25 -15.47
CA PRO A 152 -8.37 17.33 -16.72
C PRO A 152 -9.32 16.15 -16.92
N ARG A 153 -10.55 16.43 -17.37
CA ARG A 153 -11.63 15.44 -17.52
C ARG A 153 -11.26 14.25 -18.40
N TRP A 154 -10.37 14.42 -19.38
CA TRP A 154 -9.92 13.34 -20.27
C TRP A 154 -8.90 12.39 -19.63
N GLN A 155 -8.36 12.68 -18.44
CA GLN A 155 -7.38 11.80 -17.79
C GLN A 155 -8.03 10.53 -17.25
N PHE A 156 -7.34 9.40 -17.39
CA PHE A 156 -7.75 8.18 -16.71
C PHE A 156 -7.41 8.26 -15.22
N VAL A 157 -8.33 7.85 -14.37
CA VAL A 157 -8.15 7.81 -12.93
C VAL A 157 -8.20 6.35 -12.48
N ARG A 158 -7.27 5.95 -11.61
CA ARG A 158 -7.34 4.68 -10.91
C ARG A 158 -7.41 4.94 -9.42
N LEU A 159 -8.57 4.62 -8.85
CA LEU A 159 -8.84 4.69 -7.42
C LEU A 159 -8.43 3.37 -6.76
N LEU A 160 -7.38 3.42 -5.97
CA LEU A 160 -6.84 2.28 -5.25
C LEU A 160 -7.47 2.22 -3.86
N PHE A 161 -7.92 1.03 -3.48
CA PHE A 161 -8.47 0.71 -2.18
C PHE A 161 -7.49 -0.20 -1.44
N PRO A 162 -6.57 0.33 -0.61
CA PRO A 162 -5.85 -0.49 0.33
C PRO A 162 -6.83 -1.35 1.14
N ILE A 163 -6.51 -2.63 1.33
CA ILE A 163 -7.41 -3.55 2.05
C ILE A 163 -7.75 -3.04 3.46
N VAL A 164 -6.84 -2.32 4.12
CA VAL A 164 -7.11 -1.66 5.41
C VAL A 164 -8.30 -0.69 5.35
N VAL A 165 -8.51 0.04 4.24
CA VAL A 165 -9.67 0.93 4.07
C VAL A 165 -10.95 0.12 3.89
N VAL A 166 -10.88 -1.02 3.20
CA VAL A 166 -12.03 -1.93 3.04
C VAL A 166 -12.43 -2.48 4.40
N ASP A 167 -11.46 -2.91 5.21
CA ASP A 167 -11.70 -3.42 6.56
C ASP A 167 -12.29 -2.34 7.48
N GLU A 168 -11.77 -1.11 7.43
CA GLU A 168 -12.35 0.04 8.15
C GLU A 168 -13.82 0.31 7.75
N LEU A 169 -14.13 0.22 6.46
CA LEU A 169 -15.50 0.39 5.98
C LEU A 169 -16.38 -0.77 6.46
N ASP A 170 -15.86 -2.00 6.53
CA ASP A 170 -16.64 -3.14 7.00
C ASP A 170 -16.98 -3.00 8.50
N ASP A 171 -15.99 -2.61 9.33
CA ASP A 171 -16.20 -2.29 10.74
C ASP A 171 -17.23 -1.17 10.96
N LEU A 172 -17.25 -0.18 10.07
CA LEU A 172 -18.20 0.94 10.13
C LEU A 172 -19.65 0.52 9.83
N LYS A 173 -19.92 -0.68 9.30
CA LYS A 173 -21.30 -1.19 9.18
C LYS A 173 -21.94 -1.46 10.55
N ASP A 174 -21.13 -1.71 11.56
CA ASP A 174 -21.62 -1.91 12.93
C ASP A 174 -21.63 -0.60 13.75
N ALA A 175 -21.17 0.51 13.16
CA ALA A 175 -21.14 1.81 13.84
C ALA A 175 -22.55 2.26 14.24
N SER A 176 -22.67 2.91 15.41
CA SER A 176 -23.94 3.42 15.93
C SER A 176 -24.54 4.56 15.10
N LYS A 177 -23.71 5.30 14.34
CA LYS A 177 -24.13 6.43 13.52
C LYS A 177 -24.73 5.96 12.19
N GLN A 178 -26.03 6.16 12.01
CA GLN A 178 -26.79 5.70 10.83
C GLN A 178 -26.19 6.14 9.49
N ARG A 179 -25.72 7.40 9.38
CA ARG A 179 -25.10 7.90 8.14
C ARG A 179 -23.82 7.13 7.79
N ALA A 180 -22.94 6.93 8.77
CA ALA A 180 -21.66 6.25 8.55
C ALA A 180 -21.89 4.79 8.15
N ARG A 181 -22.75 4.07 8.88
CA ARG A 181 -23.16 2.71 8.55
C ARG A 181 -23.71 2.59 7.12
N TRP A 182 -24.65 3.47 6.76
CA TRP A 182 -25.26 3.43 5.43
C TRP A 182 -24.23 3.74 4.33
N ARG A 183 -23.36 4.75 4.54
CA ARG A 183 -22.32 5.12 3.58
C ARG A 183 -21.31 4.01 3.36
N ALA A 184 -20.85 3.38 4.44
CA ALA A 184 -19.95 2.25 4.38
C ALA A 184 -20.56 1.06 3.61
N ALA A 185 -21.77 0.64 3.99
CA ALA A 185 -22.48 -0.45 3.31
C ALA A 185 -22.72 -0.16 1.82
N HIS A 186 -23.07 1.08 1.49
CA HIS A 186 -23.29 1.50 0.10
C HIS A 186 -22.01 1.47 -0.73
N THR A 187 -20.89 1.98 -0.20
CA THR A 187 -19.59 1.93 -0.87
C THR A 187 -19.11 0.49 -1.07
N LEU A 188 -19.24 -0.37 -0.06
CA LEU A 188 -18.85 -1.78 -0.17
C LEU A 188 -19.73 -2.55 -1.17
N GLY A 189 -21.05 -2.30 -1.19
CA GLY A 189 -21.95 -2.89 -2.19
C GLY A 189 -21.65 -2.43 -3.62
N LEU A 190 -21.24 -1.17 -3.80
CA LEU A 190 -20.77 -0.66 -5.09
C LEU A 190 -19.48 -1.36 -5.52
N LEU A 191 -18.51 -1.50 -4.60
CA LEU A 191 -17.26 -2.22 -4.89
C LEU A 191 -17.53 -3.67 -5.27
N ASP A 192 -18.35 -4.40 -4.52
CA ASP A 192 -18.72 -5.78 -4.83
C ASP A 192 -19.34 -5.90 -6.24
N GLY A 193 -20.27 -5.00 -6.58
CA GLY A 193 -20.91 -4.98 -7.90
C GLY A 193 -19.97 -4.64 -9.06
N VAL A 194 -19.00 -3.75 -8.84
CA VAL A 194 -17.99 -3.35 -9.85
C VAL A 194 -16.93 -4.43 -10.03
N LEU A 195 -16.50 -5.06 -8.94
CA LEU A 195 -15.39 -6.01 -8.92
C LEU A 195 -15.82 -7.43 -9.26
N LYS A 196 -17.05 -7.84 -8.94
CA LYS A 196 -17.61 -9.17 -9.28
C LYS A 196 -16.71 -10.35 -8.88
N GLY A 197 -16.02 -10.24 -7.74
CA GLY A 197 -15.08 -11.25 -7.24
C GLY A 197 -13.62 -11.06 -7.67
N ASP A 198 -13.33 -10.11 -8.58
CA ASP A 198 -11.97 -9.71 -8.93
C ASP A 198 -11.42 -8.63 -7.98
N THR A 199 -10.14 -8.30 -8.13
CA THR A 199 -9.50 -7.20 -7.39
C THR A 199 -9.46 -5.89 -8.16
N HIS A 200 -9.94 -5.87 -9.40
CA HIS A 200 -9.98 -4.67 -10.25
C HIS A 200 -11.29 -4.61 -11.04
N GLY A 201 -11.75 -3.41 -11.36
CA GLY A 201 -12.98 -3.20 -12.11
C GLY A 201 -13.09 -1.76 -12.63
N VAL A 202 -14.10 -1.51 -13.46
CA VAL A 202 -14.38 -0.19 -14.04
C VAL A 202 -15.57 0.42 -13.32
N LEU A 203 -15.35 1.53 -12.63
CA LEU A 203 -16.42 2.26 -11.92
C LEU A 203 -17.21 3.16 -12.90
N HIS A 204 -16.51 3.87 -13.78
CA HIS A 204 -17.11 4.66 -14.85
C HIS A 204 -16.35 4.43 -16.15
N GLU A 205 -17.07 4.08 -17.22
CA GLU A 205 -16.47 4.02 -18.54
C GLU A 205 -16.09 5.41 -19.04
N GLY A 206 -15.08 5.47 -19.91
CA GLY A 206 -14.75 6.72 -20.58
C GLY A 206 -15.84 7.05 -21.59
N GLU A 207 -16.31 8.30 -21.58
CA GLU A 207 -17.38 8.76 -22.45
C GLU A 207 -16.88 9.91 -23.32
N HIS A 208 -17.30 9.94 -24.58
CA HIS A 208 -17.09 11.09 -25.44
C HIS A 208 -18.45 11.65 -25.88
N THR A 209 -18.75 12.86 -25.44
CA THR A 209 -19.99 13.55 -25.78
C THR A 209 -19.74 14.42 -27.00
N VAL A 210 -20.31 14.01 -28.14
CA VAL A 210 -20.16 14.71 -29.44
C VAL A 210 -20.77 16.13 -29.39
N GLN A 211 -21.80 16.34 -28.56
CA GLN A 211 -22.52 17.60 -28.46
C GLN A 211 -21.69 18.73 -27.82
N ASP A 212 -20.91 18.42 -26.79
CA ASP A 212 -20.11 19.39 -26.03
C ASP A 212 -18.61 19.31 -26.35
N GLY A 213 -18.21 18.33 -27.17
CA GLY A 213 -16.80 18.04 -27.45
C GLY A 213 -16.03 17.52 -26.23
N GLU A 214 -16.71 17.24 -25.12
CA GLU A 214 -16.08 16.77 -23.89
C GLU A 214 -15.72 15.28 -24.00
N THR A 215 -14.50 14.96 -23.56
CA THR A 215 -14.04 13.58 -23.35
C THR A 215 -13.82 13.38 -21.86
N ARG A 216 -14.53 12.42 -21.28
CA ARG A 216 -14.36 11.98 -19.91
C ARG A 216 -13.54 10.70 -19.89
N GLY A 217 -12.45 10.71 -19.13
CA GLY A 217 -11.59 9.56 -18.93
C GLY A 217 -12.26 8.52 -18.04
N ARG A 218 -12.01 7.26 -18.34
CA ARG A 218 -12.38 6.10 -17.51
C ARG A 218 -11.89 6.23 -16.08
N VAL A 219 -12.72 5.78 -15.13
CA VAL A 219 -12.37 5.59 -13.72
C VAL A 219 -12.32 4.10 -13.41
N ASN A 220 -11.12 3.61 -13.08
CA ASN A 220 -10.87 2.26 -12.65
C ASN A 220 -10.79 2.19 -11.12
N VAL A 221 -11.22 1.07 -10.54
CA VAL A 221 -11.05 0.76 -9.12
C VAL A 221 -10.20 -0.48 -8.96
N GLU A 222 -9.36 -0.50 -7.92
CA GLU A 222 -8.47 -1.63 -7.66
C GLU A 222 -8.27 -1.82 -6.16
N ILE A 223 -8.57 -3.01 -5.63
CA ILE A 223 -8.24 -3.39 -4.26
C ILE A 223 -6.77 -3.78 -4.18
N ILE A 224 -6.04 -3.12 -3.29
CA ILE A 224 -4.64 -3.39 -3.02
C ILE A 224 -4.53 -4.22 -1.75
N LEU A 225 -4.29 -5.51 -1.94
CA LEU A 225 -4.06 -6.46 -0.87
C LEU A 225 -2.70 -6.23 -0.19
N ASP A 226 -2.63 -6.68 1.06
CA ASP A 226 -1.38 -6.70 1.80
C ASP A 226 -0.41 -7.72 1.19
N PRO A 227 0.88 -7.39 1.03
CA PRO A 227 1.88 -8.33 0.59
C PRO A 227 1.98 -9.49 1.61
N PRO A 228 2.22 -10.73 1.15
CA PRO A 228 2.61 -11.83 2.02
C PRO A 228 3.71 -11.44 3.03
N GLY A 229 3.43 -11.66 4.32
CA GLY A 229 4.36 -11.34 5.42
C GLY A 229 4.35 -9.88 5.87
N HIS A 230 3.47 -9.04 5.31
CA HIS A 230 3.21 -7.69 5.81
C HIS A 230 2.59 -7.74 7.20
N VAL A 231 3.07 -6.86 8.08
CA VAL A 231 2.52 -6.66 9.43
C VAL A 231 1.97 -5.25 9.46
N ARG A 232 0.65 -5.13 9.63
CA ARG A 232 -0.02 -3.84 9.67
C ARG A 232 0.43 -3.03 10.89
N LEU A 233 0.50 -1.72 10.71
CA LEU A 233 0.71 -0.77 11.79
C LEU A 233 -0.54 -0.65 12.66
N ASP A 234 -0.35 -0.35 13.94
CA ASP A 234 -1.44 -0.25 14.93
C ASP A 234 -2.50 0.80 14.59
N ARG A 235 -2.14 1.79 13.76
CA ARG A 235 -3.01 2.89 13.35
C ARG A 235 -3.32 2.78 11.85
N PRO A 236 -4.59 2.53 11.48
CA PRO A 236 -5.00 2.47 10.08
C PRO A 236 -4.61 3.70 9.24
N ASP A 237 -4.74 4.91 9.80
CA ASP A 237 -4.27 6.16 9.18
C ASP A 237 -2.81 6.08 8.71
N VAL A 238 -1.93 5.56 9.57
CA VAL A 238 -0.49 5.47 9.32
C VAL A 238 -0.21 4.34 8.35
N GLU A 239 -0.93 3.23 8.48
CA GLU A 239 -0.90 2.11 7.54
C GLU A 239 -1.24 2.58 6.12
N ILE A 240 -2.33 3.32 5.92
CA ILE A 240 -2.74 3.86 4.61
C ILE A 240 -1.59 4.69 4.01
N ILE A 241 -0.98 5.57 4.78
CA ILE A 241 0.15 6.40 4.30
C ILE A 241 1.36 5.55 3.93
N ASP A 242 1.72 4.56 4.75
CA ASP A 242 2.83 3.64 4.47
C ASP A 242 2.61 2.88 3.16
N ARG A 243 1.40 2.31 2.98
CA ARG A 243 0.99 1.63 1.76
C ARG A 243 1.08 2.56 0.54
N MET A 244 0.65 3.81 0.67
CA MET A 244 0.73 4.80 -0.41
C MET A 244 2.16 5.17 -0.79
N VAL A 245 3.04 5.40 0.20
CA VAL A 245 4.45 5.70 -0.04
C VAL A 245 5.15 4.54 -0.75
N ALA A 246 4.85 3.30 -0.35
CA ALA A 246 5.35 2.11 -1.03
C ALA A 246 4.88 2.04 -2.50
N ILE A 247 3.60 2.33 -2.77
CA ILE A 247 3.07 2.39 -4.15
C ILE A 247 3.74 3.52 -4.94
N GLN A 248 3.92 4.71 -4.35
CA GLN A 248 4.59 5.84 -4.98
C GLN A 248 6.02 5.49 -5.41
N GLY A 249 6.78 4.80 -4.55
CA GLY A 249 8.12 4.31 -4.89
C GLY A 249 8.12 3.33 -6.08
N LEU A 250 7.15 2.40 -6.11
CA LEU A 250 7.01 1.42 -7.20
C LEU A 250 6.46 2.04 -8.50
N ALA A 251 5.62 3.06 -8.39
CA ALA A 251 5.05 3.79 -9.52
C ALA A 251 6.04 4.81 -10.10
N GLY A 252 7.03 5.25 -9.31
CA GLY A 252 7.99 6.28 -9.69
C GLY A 252 7.31 7.60 -10.08
N ARG A 253 6.15 7.88 -9.48
CA ARG A 253 5.31 9.06 -9.73
C ARG A 253 4.33 9.24 -8.58
N ASP A 254 3.80 10.45 -8.45
CA ASP A 254 2.91 10.83 -7.36
C ASP A 254 1.68 9.93 -7.25
N VAL A 255 1.37 9.52 -6.03
CA VAL A 255 0.07 8.93 -5.65
C VAL A 255 -0.69 9.98 -4.84
N ARG A 256 -1.93 10.26 -5.22
CA ARG A 256 -2.73 11.30 -4.57
C ARG A 256 -3.56 10.73 -3.42
N LEU A 257 -3.45 11.32 -2.24
CA LEU A 257 -4.31 11.01 -1.09
C LEU A 257 -5.54 11.92 -1.10
N LEU A 258 -6.71 11.33 -0.97
CA LEU A 258 -8.00 12.01 -0.84
C LEU A 258 -8.53 11.78 0.57
N THR A 259 -8.77 12.87 1.30
CA THR A 259 -9.20 12.78 2.71
C THR A 259 -10.09 13.96 3.08
N CYS A 260 -10.98 13.74 4.05
CA CYS A 260 -11.73 14.79 4.74
C CYS A 260 -11.06 15.17 6.08
N ASP A 261 -10.18 14.33 6.61
CA ASP A 261 -9.54 14.50 7.92
C ASP A 261 -8.30 15.41 7.85
N THR A 262 -8.25 16.41 8.73
CA THR A 262 -7.12 17.35 8.83
C THR A 262 -5.82 16.65 9.26
N SER A 263 -5.89 15.73 10.21
CA SER A 263 -4.74 15.01 10.73
C SER A 263 -4.14 14.08 9.68
N GLN A 264 -4.98 13.40 8.90
CA GLN A 264 -4.54 12.55 7.79
C GLN A 264 -3.95 13.39 6.66
N HIS A 265 -4.55 14.56 6.38
CA HIS A 265 -3.99 15.52 5.44
C HIS A 265 -2.57 15.95 5.80
N THR A 266 -2.36 16.34 7.07
CA THR A 266 -1.04 16.79 7.55
C THR A 266 -0.01 15.66 7.53
N ARG A 267 -0.38 14.44 7.95
CA ARG A 267 0.54 13.29 7.90
C ARG A 267 0.91 12.90 6.48
N GLY A 268 -0.05 12.85 5.56
CA GLY A 268 0.21 12.52 4.15
C GLY A 268 1.19 13.51 3.52
N ARG A 269 1.02 14.83 3.78
CA ARG A 269 1.97 15.85 3.31
C ARG A 269 3.36 15.68 3.92
N ALA A 270 3.45 15.39 5.21
CA ALA A 270 4.73 15.15 5.88
C ALA A 270 5.47 13.93 5.31
N ALA A 271 4.74 12.93 4.83
CA ALA A 271 5.28 11.75 4.15
C ALA A 271 5.62 11.97 2.66
N GLY A 272 5.45 13.19 2.13
CA GLY A 272 5.76 13.52 0.73
C GLY A 272 4.69 13.08 -0.28
N LEU A 273 3.46 12.84 0.16
CA LEU A 273 2.33 12.54 -0.74
C LEU A 273 1.66 13.84 -1.22
N ARG A 274 1.11 13.81 -2.43
CA ARG A 274 0.19 14.86 -2.89
C ARG A 274 -1.17 14.62 -2.24
N VAL A 275 -1.68 15.60 -1.50
CA VAL A 275 -2.95 15.42 -0.76
C VAL A 275 -4.01 16.42 -1.21
N THR A 276 -5.18 15.92 -1.58
CA THR A 276 -6.42 16.68 -1.80
C THR A 276 -7.31 16.54 -0.57
N LYS A 277 -7.56 17.66 0.12
CA LYS A 277 -8.53 17.70 1.20
C LYS A 277 -9.90 18.08 0.65
N VAL A 278 -10.90 17.25 0.86
CA VAL A 278 -12.28 17.58 0.52
C VAL A 278 -12.87 18.35 1.70
N ALA A 279 -13.44 19.51 1.42
CA ALA A 279 -14.13 20.29 2.44
C ALA A 279 -15.34 19.49 2.94
N THR A 280 -15.43 19.32 4.25
CA THR A 280 -16.63 18.81 4.90
C THR A 280 -17.56 19.97 5.20
N LYS A 281 -18.82 19.67 5.54
CA LYS A 281 -19.77 20.70 6.00
C LYS A 281 -19.11 21.55 7.08
N ASP A 282 -19.28 22.86 6.93
CA ASP A 282 -18.92 23.86 7.93
C ASP A 282 -19.41 23.36 9.31
N PRO A 283 -18.56 23.36 10.35
CA PRO A 283 -19.00 23.05 11.72
C PRO A 283 -20.22 23.87 12.17
N GLY A 284 -20.55 24.94 11.44
CA GLY A 284 -21.66 25.84 11.73
C GLY A 284 -21.15 26.97 12.63
N ASP A 285 -22.07 27.81 13.07
CA ASP A 285 -21.73 28.89 13.98
C ASP A 285 -21.09 28.34 15.26
N GLU A 286 -20.13 29.09 15.82
CA GLU A 286 -19.53 28.76 17.10
C GLU A 286 -20.65 28.54 18.14
N PRO A 287 -20.64 27.41 18.87
CA PRO A 287 -21.66 27.17 19.87
C PRO A 287 -21.70 28.32 20.85
N ASP A 288 -22.89 28.87 21.09
CA ASP A 288 -23.06 29.85 22.16
C ASP A 288 -22.93 29.14 23.52
N TRP A 289 -21.71 29.13 24.04
CA TRP A 289 -21.38 28.54 25.34
C TRP A 289 -22.05 29.27 26.52
N SER A 290 -22.66 30.44 26.27
CA SER A 290 -23.37 31.23 27.28
C SER A 290 -24.88 30.93 27.34
N ALA A 291 -25.43 30.20 26.37
CA ALA A 291 -26.84 29.80 26.38
C ALA A 291 -27.05 28.56 27.29
N PRO A 292 -28.01 28.60 28.25
CA PRO A 292 -28.34 27.42 29.04
C PRO A 292 -28.88 26.31 28.13
N ASP A 293 -28.26 25.14 28.28
CA ASP A 293 -28.50 23.86 27.61
C ASP A 293 -29.90 23.75 26.98
N ARG A 294 -30.01 24.07 25.68
CA ARG A 294 -31.25 23.83 24.94
C ARG A 294 -31.47 22.33 24.93
N SER A 295 -32.47 21.87 25.68
CA SER A 295 -32.89 20.48 25.77
C SER A 295 -32.79 19.79 24.42
N GLY A 296 -31.78 18.93 24.26
CA GLY A 296 -31.52 18.26 22.99
C GLY A 296 -32.77 17.53 22.51
N SER A 297 -33.10 17.62 21.22
CA SER A 297 -34.26 16.96 20.59
C SER A 297 -34.12 15.43 20.49
N GLY A 298 -33.09 14.85 21.12
CA GLY A 298 -32.82 13.41 21.09
C GLY A 298 -33.86 12.60 21.86
N VAL A 299 -34.19 11.42 21.34
CA VAL A 299 -35.15 10.45 21.93
C VAL A 299 -34.87 10.17 23.41
N ARG A 300 -33.62 10.25 23.87
CA ARG A 300 -33.23 10.09 25.29
C ARG A 300 -33.69 11.26 26.18
N ALA A 301 -33.64 12.49 25.67
CA ALA A 301 -34.11 13.67 26.39
C ALA A 301 -35.64 13.70 26.46
N GLN A 302 -36.33 13.31 25.37
CA GLN A 302 -37.79 13.11 25.39
C GLN A 302 -38.22 12.00 26.35
N ARG A 303 -37.42 10.93 26.49
CA ARG A 303 -37.71 9.83 27.44
C ARG A 303 -37.51 10.27 28.90
N ARG A 304 -36.50 11.11 29.19
CA ARG A 304 -36.31 11.72 30.51
C ARG A 304 -37.40 12.74 30.85
N ALA A 305 -37.83 13.56 29.88
CA ALA A 305 -38.92 14.51 30.07
C ALA A 305 -40.25 13.81 30.37
N ARG A 306 -40.57 12.71 29.66
CA ARG A 306 -41.76 11.89 29.97
C ARG A 306 -41.69 11.22 31.33
N GLN A 307 -40.52 10.73 31.75
CA GLN A 307 -40.35 10.17 33.11
C GLN A 307 -40.55 11.24 34.19
N ALA A 308 -40.03 12.45 33.98
CA ALA A 308 -40.23 13.57 34.91
C ALA A 308 -41.69 14.05 34.98
N GLU A 309 -42.44 14.02 33.86
CA GLU A 309 -43.88 14.34 33.85
C GLU A 309 -44.73 13.27 34.57
N THR A 310 -44.28 12.02 34.62
CA THR A 310 -45.00 10.95 35.33
C THR A 310 -44.73 10.96 36.85
N GLU A 311 -43.66 11.61 37.29
CA GLU A 311 -43.23 11.68 38.70
C GLU A 311 -43.68 12.95 39.43
N ALA A 312 -44.40 13.88 38.77
CA ALA A 312 -44.93 15.08 39.42
C ALA A 312 -46.18 14.74 40.27
N PRO A 313 -46.16 14.94 41.60
CA PRO A 313 -47.32 14.69 42.44
C PRO A 313 -48.39 15.76 42.24
N THR A 314 -49.63 15.34 41.98
CA THR A 314 -50.82 16.20 42.03
C THR A 314 -51.02 16.70 43.45
N ALA A 315 -50.61 17.94 43.72
CA ALA A 315 -50.96 18.65 44.95
C ALA A 315 -52.30 19.38 44.73
N SER A 316 -53.34 18.89 45.41
CA SER A 316 -54.52 19.68 45.82
C SER A 316 -54.26 20.33 47.17
#